data_AF-A0A8C0ETN7-F1
#
_entry.id   AF-A0A8C0ETN7-F1
#
_cell.length_a   1.000
_cell.length_b   1.000
_cell.length_c   1.000
_cell.angle_alpha   90.00
_cell.angle_beta   90.00
_cell.angle_gamma   90.00
#
_symmetry.space_group_name_H-M   'P 1'
#
loop_
_entity.id
_entity.type
_entity.pdbx_description
1 polymer ?
#
loop_
_entity_poly.entity_id
_entity_poly.type
_entity_poly.pdbx_seq_one_letter_code
_entity_poly.pdbx_strand_id
1 'polypeptide(L)'
;MPFSLSSLSAVLIPSAKDGSDMGNSAYNMVSVEAGDEAVLSCPYVSKVSLLMVTWKKKCSTCCSLAYRRDHNETRKLKCSERMMWKYSPDSDPALRIYPVNLGDEGNYTCEVVSSAGNFLFFSSLTVIVHPTVTLTYDKSRVAVCQASAGKPAAEISWIPASNHSTEEEVHHPNGTVTRVSYLGWVSSTLPNVTCLNSILQGWQVSSVVAALISLEERETMQADELKMKVCLYTQMPGCVRQLSTAGWHPDISSVSQLI
;
A
#
# COMPACT_ATOMS: atom_id res chain seq x y z
N MET A 1 24.09 -9.36 -29.69
CA MET A 1 24.47 -8.27 -28.79
C MET A 1 23.44 -8.26 -27.65
N PRO A 2 23.83 -8.26 -26.36
CA PRO A 2 22.85 -8.26 -25.29
C PRO A 2 22.24 -6.86 -25.20
N PHE A 3 20.92 -6.78 -25.31
CA PHE A 3 20.16 -5.54 -25.13
C PHE A 3 20.35 -5.04 -23.69
N SER A 4 20.67 -3.76 -23.53
CA SER A 4 20.83 -3.11 -22.23
C SER A 4 19.48 -3.05 -21.50
N LEU A 5 19.32 -3.84 -20.44
CA LEU A 5 18.18 -3.75 -19.52
C LEU A 5 18.36 -2.53 -18.60
N SER A 6 17.76 -1.39 -18.94
CA SER A 6 17.57 -0.29 -17.99
C SER A 6 16.27 -0.49 -17.22
N SER A 7 16.26 -1.36 -16.19
CA SER A 7 15.12 -1.42 -15.27
C SER A 7 15.16 -0.21 -14.34
N LEU A 8 14.22 0.71 -14.50
CA LEU A 8 13.99 1.81 -13.57
C LEU A 8 12.64 1.59 -12.90
N SER A 9 12.67 1.31 -11.60
CA SER A 9 11.48 1.21 -10.75
C SER A 9 11.24 2.57 -10.10
N ALA A 10 10.11 3.20 -10.40
CA ALA A 10 9.63 4.36 -9.66
C ALA A 10 8.44 3.93 -8.79
N VAL A 11 8.56 4.13 -7.48
CA VAL A 11 7.47 3.93 -6.51
C VAL A 11 6.89 5.29 -6.18
N LEU A 12 5.59 5.49 -6.44
CA LEU A 12 4.87 6.67 -5.98
C LEU A 12 3.87 6.25 -4.91
N ILE A 13 4.11 6.72 -3.68
CA ILE A 13 3.23 6.52 -2.53
C ILE A 13 2.30 7.75 -2.42
N PRO A 14 0.99 7.63 -2.68
CA PRO A 14 0.03 8.69 -2.41
C PRO A 14 -0.06 8.95 -0.90
N SER A 15 -0.06 10.24 -0.54
CA SER A 15 -0.17 10.68 0.86
C SER A 15 -1.54 10.30 1.43
N ALA A 16 -1.54 9.55 2.54
CA ALA A 16 -2.75 9.27 3.31
C ALA A 16 -3.43 10.59 3.71
N LYS A 17 -4.73 10.71 3.44
CA LYS A 17 -5.54 11.79 4.01
C LYS A 17 -5.93 11.39 5.42
N ASP A 18 -5.63 12.26 6.37
CA ASP A 18 -6.06 12.16 7.75
C ASP A 18 -7.60 12.27 7.80
N GLY A 19 -8.25 11.15 8.02
CA GLY A 19 -9.71 11.02 8.04
C GLY A 19 -10.22 11.15 9.47
N SER A 20 -10.38 12.39 9.94
CA SER A 20 -11.23 12.68 11.10
C SER A 20 -12.68 12.77 10.63
N ASP A 21 -13.48 11.72 10.87
CA ASP A 21 -14.92 11.89 10.95
C ASP A 21 -15.56 10.97 12.01
N MET A 22 -16.57 11.53 12.65
CA MET A 22 -17.11 11.14 13.94
C MET A 22 -18.41 10.36 13.72
N GLY A 23 -18.36 9.05 13.96
CA GLY A 23 -19.51 8.22 14.37
C GLY A 23 -20.36 7.60 13.26
N ASN A 24 -20.22 6.29 13.05
CA ASN A 24 -21.15 5.29 13.58
C ASN A 24 -20.59 3.87 13.37
N SER A 25 -20.75 2.99 14.37
CA SER A 25 -20.16 1.64 14.51
C SER A 25 -18.63 1.61 14.75
N ALA A 26 -18.23 1.28 15.98
CA ALA A 26 -16.86 1.32 16.53
C ALA A 26 -15.90 0.25 15.95
N TYR A 27 -15.74 0.24 14.63
CA TYR A 27 -14.81 -0.63 13.92
C TYR A 27 -13.81 0.22 13.12
N ASN A 28 -12.62 0.43 13.68
CA ASN A 28 -11.56 1.20 13.02
C ASN A 28 -10.82 0.32 11.99
N MET A 29 -10.73 0.74 10.73
CA MET A 29 -9.99 0.03 9.69
C MET A 29 -8.64 0.73 9.45
N VAL A 30 -7.56 -0.01 9.60
CA VAL A 30 -6.20 0.50 9.48
C VAL A 30 -5.46 -0.33 8.43
N SER A 31 -5.02 0.32 7.35
CA SER A 31 -4.24 -0.31 6.27
C SER A 31 -2.82 0.23 6.30
N VAL A 32 -1.82 -0.65 6.41
CA VAL A 32 -0.41 -0.27 6.60
C VAL A 32 0.49 -1.15 5.74
N GLU A 33 1.57 -0.56 5.19
CA GLU A 33 2.58 -1.30 4.42
C GLU A 33 3.40 -2.23 5.32
N ALA A 34 3.73 -3.42 4.82
CA ALA A 34 4.66 -4.32 5.50
C ALA A 34 6.02 -3.64 5.68
N GLY A 35 6.54 -3.65 6.91
CA GLY A 35 7.74 -2.91 7.30
C GLY A 35 7.44 -1.59 8.03
N ASP A 36 6.28 -0.99 7.81
CA ASP A 36 5.91 0.30 8.40
C ASP A 36 5.30 0.17 9.80
N GLU A 37 5.02 1.31 10.42
CA GLU A 37 4.42 1.43 11.75
C GLU A 37 2.89 1.41 11.66
N ALA A 38 2.24 0.47 12.34
CA ALA A 38 0.81 0.52 12.57
C ALA A 38 0.50 1.09 13.97
N VAL A 39 -0.46 2.01 14.03
CA VAL A 39 -1.01 2.55 15.28
C VAL A 39 -2.50 2.28 15.32
N LEU A 40 -2.96 1.50 16.30
CA LEU A 40 -4.38 1.26 16.54
C LEU A 40 -4.83 2.12 17.71
N SER A 41 -5.69 3.09 17.43
CA SER A 41 -6.22 3.99 18.44
C SER A 41 -7.25 3.27 19.30
N CYS A 42 -7.12 3.41 20.62
CA CYS A 42 -8.16 3.03 21.56
C CYS A 42 -8.83 4.31 22.07
N PRO A 43 -10.06 4.64 21.62
CA PRO A 43 -10.71 5.89 21.99
C PRO A 43 -11.05 5.85 23.47
N TYR A 44 -10.19 6.48 24.26
CA TYR A 44 -10.39 6.69 25.68
C TYR A 44 -10.63 8.17 25.94
N VAL A 45 -11.80 8.47 26.50
CA VAL A 45 -12.13 9.84 26.88
C VAL A 45 -11.63 10.06 28.30
N SER A 46 -10.63 10.92 28.45
CA SER A 46 -9.93 11.31 29.69
C SER A 46 -10.82 11.85 30.83
N LYS A 47 -12.15 11.85 30.66
CA LYS A 47 -13.15 12.31 31.64
C LYS A 47 -13.46 11.30 32.75
N VAL A 48 -13.06 10.04 32.61
CA VAL A 48 -13.34 8.95 33.57
C VAL A 48 -12.03 8.38 34.08
N SER A 49 -11.93 7.86 35.31
CA SER A 49 -10.70 7.22 35.80
C SER A 49 -10.46 5.84 35.15
N LEU A 50 -9.39 5.70 34.36
CA LEU A 50 -8.91 4.40 33.85
C LEU A 50 -8.47 3.53 35.03
N LEU A 51 -8.89 2.28 35.04
CA LEU A 51 -8.38 1.26 35.95
C LEU A 51 -7.44 0.31 35.21
N MET A 52 -7.88 -0.15 34.04
CA MET A 52 -7.14 -1.09 33.22
C MET A 52 -7.47 -0.91 31.74
N VAL A 53 -6.49 -1.13 30.87
CA VAL A 53 -6.69 -1.21 29.43
C VAL A 53 -6.01 -2.45 28.89
N THR A 54 -6.67 -3.15 27.98
CA THR A 54 -6.15 -4.39 27.40
C THR A 54 -6.36 -4.41 25.90
N TRP A 55 -5.28 -4.63 25.16
CA TRP A 55 -5.31 -5.02 23.75
C TRP A 55 -5.25 -6.54 23.62
N LYS A 56 -6.11 -7.08 22.75
CA LYS A 56 -6.16 -8.50 22.41
C LYS A 56 -6.24 -8.65 20.89
N LYS A 57 -5.41 -9.51 20.31
CA LYS A 57 -5.64 -9.99 18.93
C LYS A 57 -6.66 -11.13 18.97
N LYS A 58 -7.66 -11.10 18.09
CA LYS A 58 -8.74 -12.09 18.08
C LYS A 58 -8.25 -13.46 17.58
N CYS A 59 -7.79 -14.31 18.50
CA CYS A 59 -7.71 -15.77 18.32
C CYS A 59 -7.62 -16.48 19.70
N SER A 60 -7.86 -17.80 19.74
CA SER A 60 -8.05 -18.57 20.99
C SER A 60 -6.86 -18.53 21.98
N THR A 61 -5.65 -18.24 21.51
CA THR A 61 -4.43 -18.16 22.35
C THR A 61 -3.52 -16.98 21.98
N CYS A 62 -4.07 -15.98 21.30
CA CYS A 62 -3.33 -14.85 20.76
C CYS A 62 -2.74 -13.91 21.83
N CYS A 63 -1.86 -13.04 21.36
CA CYS A 63 -1.26 -11.95 22.10
C CYS A 63 -2.28 -11.11 22.90
N SER A 64 -1.91 -10.79 24.16
CA SER A 64 -2.56 -9.78 24.98
C SER A 64 -1.55 -8.83 25.62
N LEU A 65 -1.79 -7.52 25.48
CA LEU A 65 -1.02 -6.46 26.12
C LEU A 65 -1.96 -5.69 27.04
N ALA A 66 -1.66 -5.64 28.33
CA ALA A 66 -2.50 -5.01 29.34
C ALA A 66 -1.71 -4.00 30.16
N TYR A 67 -2.35 -2.89 30.53
CA TYR A 67 -1.82 -1.92 31.46
C TYR A 67 -2.83 -1.71 32.59
N ARG A 68 -2.34 -1.72 33.84
CA ARG A 68 -3.14 -1.49 35.04
C ARG A 68 -2.63 -0.24 35.76
N ARG A 69 -3.50 0.74 35.95
CA ARG A 69 -3.10 2.09 36.43
C ARG A 69 -2.68 2.11 37.90
N ASP A 70 -3.33 1.33 38.77
CA ASP A 70 -3.08 1.34 40.22
C ASP A 70 -1.67 0.87 40.61
N HIS A 71 -1.11 -0.09 39.87
CA HIS A 71 0.25 -0.58 40.04
C HIS A 71 1.24 0.05 39.06
N ASN A 72 0.77 0.89 38.13
CA ASN A 72 1.55 1.40 37.01
C ASN A 72 2.32 0.27 36.29
N GLU A 73 1.64 -0.85 36.03
CA GLU A 73 2.26 -2.09 35.54
C GLU A 73 1.71 -2.44 34.15
N THR A 74 2.61 -2.75 33.21
CA THR A 74 2.27 -3.33 31.91
C THR A 74 2.60 -4.82 31.90
N ARG A 75 1.64 -5.66 31.50
CA ARG A 75 1.82 -7.09 31.29
C ARG A 75 1.62 -7.45 29.84
N LYS A 76 2.51 -8.29 29.30
CA LYS A 76 2.50 -8.74 27.92
C LYS A 76 2.53 -10.26 27.89
N LEU A 77 1.54 -10.87 27.25
CA LEU A 77 1.39 -12.33 27.17
C LEU A 77 1.39 -12.76 25.70
N LYS A 78 2.35 -13.62 25.32
CA LYS A 78 2.46 -14.24 23.98
C LYS A 78 2.55 -13.24 22.81
N CYS A 79 2.79 -11.95 23.09
CA CYS A 79 2.96 -10.94 22.07
C CYS A 79 4.39 -10.92 21.56
N SER A 80 4.55 -10.55 20.30
CA SER A 80 5.85 -10.15 19.76
C SER A 80 6.39 -8.92 20.50
N GLU A 81 7.71 -8.81 20.61
CA GLU A 81 8.39 -7.60 21.13
C GLU A 81 8.05 -6.34 20.32
N ARG A 82 7.65 -6.51 19.05
CA ARG A 82 7.23 -5.43 18.15
C ARG A 82 5.94 -4.73 18.58
N MET A 83 5.15 -5.37 19.46
CA MET A 83 3.86 -4.86 19.93
C MET A 83 4.02 -4.15 21.28
N MET A 84 3.80 -2.83 21.28
CA MET A 84 4.05 -1.94 22.42
C MET A 84 2.96 -0.85 22.51
N TRP A 85 2.94 -0.10 23.61
CA TRP A 85 2.18 1.16 23.68
C TRP A 85 2.87 2.23 22.83
N LYS A 86 2.12 3.00 22.04
CA LYS A 86 2.67 4.13 21.28
C LYS A 86 3.04 5.30 22.21
N TYR A 87 2.16 5.56 23.17
CA TYR A 87 2.28 6.62 24.17
C TYR A 87 2.10 6.04 25.58
N SER A 88 2.11 6.90 26.59
CA SER A 88 1.80 6.47 27.96
C SER A 88 0.35 5.97 28.03
N PRO A 89 0.11 4.71 28.45
CA PRO A 89 -1.21 4.08 28.36
C PRO A 89 -2.26 4.65 29.32
N ASP A 90 -1.84 5.46 30.29
CA ASP A 90 -2.71 6.23 31.16
C ASP A 90 -3.30 7.47 30.50
N SER A 91 -2.60 8.07 29.51
CA SER A 91 -3.08 9.20 28.73
C SER A 91 -3.69 8.78 27.39
N ASP A 92 -2.99 7.92 26.65
CA ASP A 92 -3.41 7.43 25.34
C ASP A 92 -2.98 5.96 25.17
N PRO A 93 -3.92 5.01 25.33
CA PRO A 93 -3.64 3.59 25.21
C PRO A 93 -3.64 3.10 23.75
N ALA A 94 -3.05 3.86 22.83
CA ALA A 94 -2.84 3.44 21.46
C ALA A 94 -1.83 2.29 21.36
N LEU A 95 -2.17 1.26 20.59
CA LEU A 95 -1.29 0.14 20.29
C LEU A 95 -0.37 0.46 19.12
N ARG A 96 0.92 0.18 19.28
CA ARG A 96 1.93 0.26 18.23
C ARG A 96 2.41 -1.13 17.82
N ILE A 97 2.51 -1.38 16.52
CA ILE A 97 3.17 -2.56 15.95
C ILE A 97 4.21 -2.07 14.94
N TYR A 98 5.49 -2.41 15.14
CA TYR A 98 6.55 -2.05 14.20
C TYR A 98 7.77 -2.99 14.31
N PRO A 99 8.34 -3.44 13.18
CA PRO A 99 7.78 -3.35 11.82
C PRO A 99 6.57 -4.28 11.65
N VAL A 100 5.58 -3.87 10.85
CA VAL A 100 4.41 -4.70 10.52
C VAL A 100 4.80 -5.85 9.57
N ASN A 101 4.21 -7.03 9.76
CA ASN A 101 4.30 -8.14 8.81
C ASN A 101 2.92 -8.76 8.53
N LEU A 102 2.84 -9.62 7.52
CA LEU A 102 1.62 -10.32 7.11
C LEU A 102 0.91 -11.06 8.25
N GLY A 103 1.66 -11.61 9.21
CA GLY A 103 1.11 -12.33 10.36
C GLY A 103 0.46 -11.41 11.40
N ASP A 104 0.68 -10.10 11.34
CA ASP A 104 0.03 -9.13 12.21
C ASP A 104 -1.39 -8.81 11.75
N GLU A 105 -1.74 -9.10 10.50
CA GLU A 105 -3.09 -8.89 9.95
C GLU A 105 -4.19 -9.54 10.82
N GLY A 106 -5.31 -8.84 10.93
CA GLY A 106 -6.51 -9.35 11.57
C GLY A 106 -7.17 -8.36 12.53
N ASN A 107 -8.03 -8.90 13.39
CA ASN A 107 -8.90 -8.12 14.24
C ASN A 107 -8.33 -7.98 15.64
N TYR A 108 -8.30 -6.75 16.14
CA TYR A 108 -7.83 -6.36 17.44
C TYR A 108 -9.00 -5.80 18.24
N THR A 109 -8.96 -6.02 19.55
CA THR A 109 -9.93 -5.49 20.50
C THR A 109 -9.20 -4.73 21.60
N CYS A 110 -9.58 -3.47 21.79
CA CYS A 110 -9.23 -2.72 22.98
C CYS A 110 -10.37 -2.84 23.99
N GLU A 111 -10.03 -3.23 25.21
CA GLU A 111 -10.93 -3.30 26.35
C GLU A 111 -10.49 -2.30 27.41
N VAL A 112 -11.34 -1.33 27.72
CA VAL A 112 -11.11 -0.29 28.71
C VAL A 112 -12.01 -0.54 29.90
N VAL A 113 -11.41 -0.70 31.07
CA VAL A 113 -12.10 -0.80 32.37
C VAL A 113 -11.90 0.50 33.12
N SER A 114 -13.02 1.10 33.53
CA SER A 114 -13.04 2.39 34.22
C SER A 114 -14.12 2.43 35.29
N SER A 115 -14.15 3.50 36.08
CA SER A 115 -15.23 3.75 37.05
C SER A 115 -16.62 3.91 36.41
N ALA A 116 -16.71 4.27 35.13
CA ALA A 116 -17.98 4.37 34.41
C ALA A 116 -18.45 3.03 33.80
N GLY A 117 -17.61 2.00 33.85
CA GLY A 117 -17.89 0.68 33.28
C GLY A 117 -16.80 0.20 32.32
N ASN A 118 -17.17 -0.84 31.58
CA ASN A 118 -16.29 -1.55 30.65
C ASN A 118 -16.67 -1.21 29.20
N PHE A 119 -15.70 -0.80 28.41
CA PHE A 119 -15.88 -0.39 27.02
C PHE A 119 -15.01 -1.25 26.10
N LEU A 120 -15.59 -1.65 24.96
CA LEU A 120 -14.92 -2.46 23.95
C LEU A 120 -14.86 -1.69 22.63
N PHE A 121 -13.68 -1.65 22.03
CA PHE A 121 -13.42 -1.03 20.73
C PHE A 121 -12.74 -2.04 19.82
N PHE A 122 -13.12 -2.04 18.55
CA PHE A 122 -12.63 -3.01 17.58
C PHE A 122 -11.82 -2.30 16.51
N SER A 123 -10.74 -2.96 16.07
CA SER A 123 -9.92 -2.47 14.95
C SER A 123 -9.54 -3.63 14.05
N SER A 124 -9.49 -3.39 12.74
CA SER A 124 -9.01 -4.33 11.74
C SER A 124 -7.73 -3.79 11.12
N LEU A 125 -6.64 -4.53 11.29
CA LEU A 125 -5.36 -4.22 10.65
C LEU A 125 -5.27 -5.03 9.36
N THR A 126 -5.16 -4.34 8.22
CA THR A 126 -4.86 -4.91 6.91
C THR A 126 -3.43 -4.56 6.52
N VAL A 127 -2.68 -5.55 6.03
CA VAL A 127 -1.29 -5.38 5.61
C VAL A 127 -1.19 -5.31 4.10
N ILE A 128 -0.49 -4.29 3.61
CA ILE A 128 -0.20 -4.04 2.20
C ILE A 128 1.22 -4.52 1.90
N VAL A 129 1.41 -5.20 0.78
CA VAL A 129 2.75 -5.59 0.28
C VAL A 129 2.88 -5.08 -1.14
N HIS A 130 3.88 -4.24 -1.39
CA HIS A 130 4.19 -3.80 -2.74
C HIS A 130 4.77 -4.96 -3.58
N PRO A 131 4.27 -5.18 -4.80
CA PRO A 131 4.78 -6.24 -5.64
C PRO A 131 6.19 -5.91 -6.13
N THR A 132 7.01 -6.93 -6.30
CA THR A 132 8.24 -6.79 -7.08
C THR A 132 7.87 -6.86 -8.56
N VAL A 133 8.04 -5.75 -9.26
CA VAL A 133 7.70 -5.64 -10.68
C VAL A 133 8.90 -5.99 -11.55
N THR A 134 8.70 -6.93 -12.46
CA THR A 134 9.67 -7.27 -13.51
C THR A 134 9.02 -7.16 -14.87
N LEU A 135 9.69 -6.48 -15.79
CA LEU A 135 9.28 -6.39 -17.19
C LEU A 135 10.37 -7.03 -18.06
N THR A 136 10.01 -8.09 -18.77
CA THR A 136 10.92 -8.84 -19.65
C THR A 136 10.37 -8.90 -21.08
N TYR A 137 11.25 -9.24 -22.02
CA TYR A 137 10.93 -9.36 -23.43
C TYR A 137 11.44 -10.70 -23.95
N ASP A 138 10.55 -11.44 -24.63
CA ASP A 138 10.91 -12.66 -25.34
C ASP A 138 11.15 -12.39 -26.84
N LYS A 139 12.05 -13.17 -27.44
CA LYS A 139 12.38 -13.16 -28.87
C LYS A 139 11.17 -13.43 -29.77
N SER A 140 10.10 -14.00 -29.21
CA SER A 140 8.78 -14.19 -29.84
C SER A 140 7.95 -12.90 -29.95
N ARG A 141 8.52 -11.72 -29.63
CA ARG A 141 7.85 -10.40 -29.61
C ARG A 141 6.72 -10.30 -28.59
N VAL A 142 6.91 -10.93 -27.43
CA VAL A 142 5.98 -10.83 -26.30
C VAL A 142 6.68 -10.11 -25.16
N ALA A 143 6.07 -9.04 -24.67
CA ALA A 143 6.47 -8.39 -23.43
C ALA A 143 5.74 -9.04 -22.25
N VAL A 144 6.44 -9.30 -21.16
CA VAL A 144 5.89 -9.96 -19.97
C VAL A 144 6.10 -9.05 -18.78
N CYS A 145 5.01 -8.55 -18.20
CA CYS A 145 5.05 -7.80 -16.95
C CYS A 145 4.54 -8.70 -15.82
N GLN A 146 5.36 -8.87 -14.79
CA GLN A 146 5.02 -9.67 -13.63
C GLN A 146 5.08 -8.80 -12.37
N ALA A 147 3.96 -8.75 -11.65
CA ALA A 147 3.83 -8.15 -10.34
C ALA A 147 3.88 -9.26 -9.29
N SER A 148 5.05 -9.49 -8.70
CA SER A 148 5.29 -10.63 -7.80
C SER A 148 4.92 -10.32 -6.36
N ALA A 149 4.17 -11.23 -5.74
CA ALA A 149 3.84 -11.25 -4.31
C ALA A 149 3.25 -9.94 -3.74
N GLY A 150 2.40 -9.25 -4.51
CA GLY A 150 1.65 -8.09 -4.04
C GLY A 150 0.50 -8.45 -3.09
N LYS A 151 0.14 -7.54 -2.18
CA LYS A 151 -1.07 -7.66 -1.36
C LYS A 151 -1.72 -6.28 -1.15
N PRO A 152 -2.99 -6.08 -1.55
CA PRO A 152 -3.81 -6.97 -2.39
C PRO A 152 -3.18 -7.20 -3.77
N ALA A 153 -3.82 -8.02 -4.61
CA ALA A 153 -3.39 -8.25 -5.99
C ALA A 153 -3.21 -6.90 -6.72
N ALA A 154 -2.09 -6.75 -7.43
CA ALA A 154 -1.84 -5.56 -8.22
C ALA A 154 -2.56 -5.65 -9.56
N GLU A 155 -3.19 -4.55 -9.96
CA GLU A 155 -3.74 -4.37 -11.30
C GLU A 155 -2.62 -3.99 -12.25
N ILE A 156 -2.53 -4.67 -13.40
CA ILE A 156 -1.53 -4.41 -14.43
C ILE A 156 -2.17 -3.64 -15.57
N SER A 157 -1.58 -2.51 -15.97
CA SER A 157 -1.96 -1.79 -17.17
C SER A 157 -0.74 -1.48 -18.04
N TRP A 158 -0.97 -1.36 -19.34
CA TRP A 158 0.08 -1.14 -20.33
C TRP A 158 0.00 0.25 -20.92
N ILE A 159 1.16 0.84 -21.21
CA ILE A 159 1.28 2.04 -22.05
C ILE A 159 2.17 1.71 -23.26
N PRO A 160 1.66 1.91 -24.50
CA PRO A 160 0.29 2.32 -24.80
C PRO A 160 -0.74 1.24 -24.41
N ALA A 161 -1.98 1.68 -24.20
CA ALA A 161 -3.07 0.75 -23.90
C ALA A 161 -3.23 -0.27 -25.04
N SER A 162 -3.41 -1.54 -24.67
CA SER A 162 -3.59 -2.62 -25.62
C SER A 162 -4.61 -3.62 -25.10
N ASN A 163 -5.55 -3.98 -25.97
CA ASN A 163 -6.54 -5.03 -25.73
C ASN A 163 -6.01 -6.45 -26.06
N HIS A 164 -4.77 -6.55 -26.56
CA HIS A 164 -4.12 -7.82 -26.89
C HIS A 164 -3.29 -8.38 -25.73
N SER A 165 -3.62 -8.00 -24.49
CA SER A 165 -2.96 -8.54 -23.30
C SER A 165 -3.74 -9.74 -22.75
N THR A 166 -3.02 -10.73 -22.22
CA THR A 166 -3.58 -11.87 -21.49
C THR A 166 -2.99 -11.90 -20.09
N GLU A 167 -3.79 -12.29 -19.09
CA GLU A 167 -3.37 -12.25 -17.69
C GLU A 167 -3.45 -13.62 -17.02
N GLU A 168 -2.51 -13.87 -16.13
CA GLU A 168 -2.45 -15.04 -15.26
C GLU A 168 -2.27 -14.59 -13.82
N GLU A 169 -2.85 -15.34 -12.89
CA GLU A 169 -2.78 -15.04 -11.45
C GLU A 169 -2.42 -16.29 -10.65
N VAL A 170 -1.52 -16.12 -9.68
CA VAL A 170 -1.10 -17.15 -8.74
C VAL A 170 -1.27 -16.64 -7.31
N HIS A 171 -2.09 -17.35 -6.53
CA HIS A 171 -2.28 -17.09 -5.11
C HIS A 171 -1.25 -17.85 -4.27
N HIS A 172 -0.61 -17.14 -3.34
CA HIS A 172 0.38 -17.73 -2.43
C HIS A 172 -0.24 -18.05 -1.06
N PRO A 173 0.28 -19.07 -0.34
CA PRO A 173 -0.23 -19.43 1.00
C PRO A 173 -0.12 -18.31 2.05
N ASN A 174 0.79 -17.35 1.85
CA ASN A 174 0.96 -16.19 2.74
C ASN A 174 -0.08 -15.07 2.47
N GLY A 175 -1.02 -15.29 1.55
CA GLY A 175 -2.06 -14.33 1.18
C GLY A 175 -1.62 -13.25 0.18
N THR A 176 -0.39 -13.34 -0.36
CA THR A 176 0.06 -12.49 -1.47
C THR A 176 -0.36 -13.09 -2.81
N VAL A 177 -0.36 -12.26 -3.85
CA VAL A 177 -0.76 -12.64 -5.21
C VAL A 177 0.35 -12.24 -6.18
N THR A 178 0.61 -13.11 -7.14
CA THR A 178 1.44 -12.77 -8.31
C THR A 178 0.57 -12.70 -9.54
N ARG A 179 0.54 -11.54 -10.20
CA ARG A 179 -0.15 -11.36 -11.48
C ARG A 179 0.88 -11.20 -12.59
N VAL A 180 0.65 -11.85 -13.71
CA VAL A 180 1.49 -11.78 -14.91
C VAL A 180 0.61 -11.35 -16.07
N SER A 181 1.02 -10.31 -16.79
CA SER A 181 0.38 -9.87 -18.02
C SER A 181 1.33 -10.06 -19.18
N TYR A 182 0.84 -10.66 -20.26
CA TYR A 182 1.56 -10.90 -21.49
C TYR A 182 0.99 -9.98 -22.55
N LEU A 183 1.85 -9.17 -23.18
CA LEU A 183 1.46 -8.27 -24.26
C LEU A 183 2.11 -8.75 -25.56
N GLY A 184 1.27 -9.28 -26.46
CA GLY A 184 1.69 -9.60 -27.82
C GLY A 184 1.84 -8.33 -28.65
N TRP A 185 3.00 -8.14 -29.28
CA TRP A 185 3.24 -6.99 -30.15
C TRP A 185 2.53 -7.14 -31.50
N VAL A 186 1.57 -6.26 -31.76
CA VAL A 186 0.80 -6.24 -33.02
C VAL A 186 1.49 -5.43 -34.14
N SER A 187 2.41 -4.52 -33.84
CA SER A 187 3.16 -3.78 -34.88
C SER A 187 4.51 -3.22 -34.42
N SER A 188 5.45 -3.09 -35.36
CA SER A 188 6.82 -2.58 -35.17
C SER A 188 6.92 -1.06 -34.93
N THR A 189 5.82 -0.41 -34.55
CA THR A 189 5.72 1.06 -34.45
C THR A 189 5.77 1.58 -33.01
N LEU A 190 5.87 0.69 -32.01
CA LEU A 190 5.94 1.03 -30.59
C LEU A 190 7.36 0.80 -30.06
N PRO A 191 8.25 1.80 -30.07
CA PRO A 191 9.65 1.62 -29.65
C PRO A 191 9.78 1.32 -28.15
N ASN A 192 8.79 1.76 -27.36
CA ASN A 192 8.81 1.71 -25.90
C ASN A 192 7.50 1.11 -25.36
N VAL A 193 7.61 0.27 -24.34
CA VAL A 193 6.47 -0.26 -23.59
C VAL A 193 6.67 0.00 -22.10
N THR A 194 5.59 0.44 -21.44
CA THR A 194 5.52 0.59 -19.98
C THR A 194 4.50 -0.39 -19.44
N CYS A 195 4.81 -1.09 -18.35
CA CYS A 195 3.76 -1.65 -17.50
C CYS A 195 3.65 -0.86 -16.20
N LEU A 196 2.42 -0.57 -15.83
CA LEU A 196 2.03 0.07 -14.59
C LEU A 196 1.35 -0.96 -13.71
N ASN A 197 1.77 -1.04 -12.45
CA ASN A 197 1.24 -1.97 -11.48
C ASN A 197 0.66 -1.14 -10.35
N SER A 198 -0.65 -1.26 -10.11
CA SER A 198 -1.34 -0.44 -9.12
C SER A 198 -2.01 -1.28 -8.06
N ILE A 199 -1.91 -0.84 -6.80
CA ILE A 199 -2.65 -1.44 -5.69
C ILE A 199 -3.86 -0.57 -5.40
N LEU A 200 -5.05 -1.17 -5.38
CA LEU A 200 -6.31 -0.50 -5.09
C LEU A 200 -6.75 -0.73 -3.64
N GLN A 201 -7.29 0.32 -3.02
CA GLN A 201 -7.97 0.27 -1.72
C GLN A 201 -9.36 0.90 -1.88
N GLY A 202 -10.37 0.06 -2.07
CA GLY A 202 -11.69 0.53 -2.51
C GLY A 202 -11.58 1.21 -3.87
N TRP A 203 -11.97 2.48 -3.95
CA TRP A 203 -11.92 3.29 -5.18
C TRP A 203 -10.64 4.13 -5.33
N GLN A 204 -9.68 3.97 -4.42
CA GLN A 204 -8.46 4.78 -4.39
C GLN A 204 -7.24 3.95 -4.78
N VAL A 205 -6.37 4.54 -5.62
CA VAL A 205 -5.05 3.99 -5.91
C VAL A 205 -4.15 4.24 -4.71
N SER A 206 -3.65 3.18 -4.08
CA SER A 206 -2.80 3.24 -2.91
C SER A 206 -1.31 3.23 -3.24
N SER A 207 -0.91 2.72 -4.41
CA SER A 207 0.49 2.69 -4.86
C SER A 207 0.55 2.40 -6.34
N VAL A 208 1.57 2.95 -7.02
CA VAL A 208 1.88 2.63 -8.41
C VAL A 208 3.37 2.36 -8.56
N VAL A 209 3.69 1.21 -9.18
CA VAL A 209 5.05 0.81 -9.58
C VAL A 209 5.09 0.64 -11.08
N ALA A 210 5.99 1.38 -11.74
CA ALA A 210 6.15 1.34 -13.19
C ALA A 210 7.46 0.65 -13.58
N ALA A 211 7.42 -0.11 -14.68
CA ALA A 211 8.59 -0.67 -15.35
C ALA A 211 8.52 -0.37 -16.85
N LEU A 212 9.69 -0.10 -17.44
CA LEU A 212 9.84 0.31 -18.84
C LEU A 212 10.84 -0.59 -19.56
N ILE A 213 10.61 -0.78 -20.85
CA ILE A 213 11.61 -1.28 -21.78
C ILE A 213 11.63 -0.42 -23.05
N SER A 214 12.83 -0.01 -23.48
CA SER A 214 13.10 0.66 -24.75
C SER A 214 13.82 -0.31 -25.67
N LEU A 215 13.33 -0.49 -26.89
CA LEU A 215 13.95 -1.35 -27.89
C LEU A 215 14.82 -0.58 -28.89
N GLU A 216 14.88 0.76 -28.77
CA GLU A 216 15.83 1.62 -29.48
C GLU A 216 17.05 1.98 -28.60
N GLU A 217 18.27 1.87 -29.14
CA GLU A 217 19.54 2.26 -28.52
C GLU A 217 19.74 3.79 -28.56
N ARG A 218 18.96 4.55 -27.79
CA ARG A 218 19.29 5.97 -27.52
C ARG A 218 19.37 6.25 -26.03
N GLU A 219 20.45 6.95 -25.65
CA GLU A 219 20.94 7.15 -24.29
C GLU A 219 19.93 7.87 -23.38
N THR A 220 19.61 7.22 -22.25
CA THR A 220 19.35 7.80 -20.92
C THR A 220 18.58 9.12 -20.82
N MET A 221 17.23 9.07 -20.79
CA MET A 221 16.36 10.07 -20.12
C MET A 221 15.13 9.46 -19.41
N GLN A 222 15.18 8.17 -19.04
CA GLN A 222 13.96 7.40 -18.76
C GLN A 222 13.28 7.65 -17.40
N ALA A 223 14.01 8.02 -16.34
CA ALA A 223 13.45 8.03 -14.98
C ALA A 223 12.49 9.19 -14.72
N ASP A 224 12.85 10.40 -15.14
CA ASP A 224 11.99 11.58 -14.94
C ASP A 224 10.81 11.57 -15.92
N GLU A 225 11.01 11.12 -17.16
CA GLU A 225 9.90 10.92 -18.11
C GLU A 225 8.91 9.85 -17.63
N LEU A 226 9.39 8.76 -17.01
CA LEU A 226 8.55 7.72 -16.43
C LEU A 226 7.74 8.27 -15.25
N LYS A 227 8.37 8.97 -14.30
CA LYS A 227 7.68 9.62 -13.19
C LYS A 227 6.58 10.56 -13.70
N MET A 228 6.88 11.32 -14.75
CA MET A 228 5.93 12.23 -15.40
C MET A 228 4.76 11.49 -16.06
N LYS A 229 5.01 10.41 -16.80
CA LYS A 229 3.95 9.57 -17.41
C LYS A 229 3.06 8.93 -16.35
N VAL A 230 3.64 8.39 -15.27
CA VAL A 230 2.87 7.83 -14.14
C VAL A 230 2.05 8.91 -13.45
N CYS A 231 2.61 10.10 -13.23
CA CYS A 231 1.89 11.25 -12.67
C CYS A 231 0.67 11.68 -13.48
N LEU A 232 0.81 11.79 -14.81
CA LEU A 232 -0.28 12.15 -15.71
C LEU A 232 -1.37 11.08 -15.74
N TYR A 233 -1.00 9.80 -15.74
CA TYR A 233 -1.93 8.68 -15.72
C TYR A 233 -2.75 8.61 -14.42
N THR A 234 -2.11 8.89 -13.28
CA THR A 234 -2.74 8.80 -11.95
C THR A 234 -3.48 10.07 -11.50
N GLN A 235 -3.42 11.16 -12.28
CA GLN A 235 -4.06 12.45 -11.98
C GLN A 235 -3.79 12.98 -10.56
N MET A 236 -2.58 12.74 -10.00
CA MET A 236 -2.27 13.13 -8.63
C MET A 236 -2.25 14.67 -8.43
N PRO A 237 -2.93 15.22 -7.40
CA PRO A 237 -3.11 16.68 -7.23
C PRO A 237 -1.83 17.51 -7.08
N GLY A 238 -0.73 16.90 -6.62
CA GLY A 238 0.57 17.57 -6.42
C GLY A 238 1.43 17.67 -7.68
N CYS A 239 1.23 16.79 -8.66
CA CYS A 239 2.12 16.71 -9.82
C CYS A 239 1.81 17.78 -10.88
N VAL A 240 0.53 18.20 -10.98
CA VAL A 240 0.09 19.29 -11.86
C VAL A 240 0.75 20.64 -11.49
N ARG A 241 1.06 20.87 -10.20
CA ARG A 241 1.76 22.08 -9.75
C ARG A 241 3.26 22.10 -10.09
N GLN A 242 3.90 20.93 -10.23
CA GLN A 242 5.30 20.87 -10.68
C GLN A 242 5.43 21.11 -12.20
N LEU A 243 4.42 20.73 -12.98
CA LEU A 243 4.34 21.01 -14.42
C LEU A 243 4.38 22.52 -14.74
N SER A 244 3.75 23.36 -13.92
CA SER A 244 3.77 24.82 -14.14
C SER A 244 5.10 25.49 -13.76
N THR A 245 5.87 24.91 -12.84
CA THR A 245 7.16 25.46 -12.40
C THR A 245 8.33 25.02 -13.29
N ALA A 246 8.18 23.90 -14.02
CA ALA A 246 9.15 23.41 -14.99
C ALA A 246 9.09 24.10 -16.37
N GLY A 247 8.21 25.09 -16.58
CA GLY A 247 8.14 25.86 -17.83
C GLY A 247 7.56 25.09 -19.04
N TRP A 248 6.93 23.95 -18.82
CA TRP A 248 6.24 23.19 -19.87
C TRP A 248 4.77 23.60 -19.92
N HIS A 249 4.36 24.27 -20.99
CA HIS A 249 2.94 24.42 -21.35
C HIS A 249 2.53 23.19 -22.17
N PRO A 250 1.76 22.23 -21.63
CA PRO A 250 1.17 21.20 -22.45
C PRO A 250 0.12 21.84 -23.36
N ASP A 251 0.24 21.62 -24.66
CA ASP A 251 -0.80 21.97 -25.63
C ASP A 251 -2.00 21.04 -25.37
N ILE A 252 -3.03 21.59 -24.74
CA ILE A 252 -4.24 20.88 -24.25
C ILE A 252 -5.05 20.27 -25.42
N SER A 253 -4.67 20.55 -26.68
CA SER A 253 -5.33 20.01 -27.88
C SER A 253 -5.05 18.52 -28.14
N SER A 254 -4.00 17.92 -27.55
CA SER A 254 -3.63 16.52 -27.81
C SER A 254 -4.21 15.49 -26.82
N VAL A 255 -4.83 15.91 -25.72
CA VAL A 255 -5.31 14.99 -24.67
C VAL A 255 -6.62 14.27 -25.07
N SER A 256 -7.25 14.70 -26.16
CA SER A 256 -8.54 14.18 -26.64
C SER A 256 -8.47 12.82 -27.35
N GLN A 257 -7.29 12.22 -27.55
CA GLN A 257 -7.14 10.95 -28.28
C GLN A 257 -6.65 9.77 -27.43
N LEU A 258 -6.60 9.91 -26.11
CA LEU A 258 -6.27 8.82 -25.18
C LEU A 258 -7.48 8.52 -24.28
N ILE A 259 -8.56 8.06 -24.91
CA ILE A 259 -9.65 7.27 -24.29
C ILE A 259 -9.89 6.07 -25.21
#